data_AF-A0A7X4BUP8-F1
#
_entry.id   AF-A0A7X4BUP8-F1
#
_cell.length_a   1.000
_cell.length_b   1.000
_cell.length_c   1.000
_cell.angle_alpha   90.00
_cell.angle_beta   90.00
_cell.angle_gamma   90.00
#
_symmetry.space_group_name_H-M   'P 1'
#
loop_
_entity.id
_entity.type
_entity.pdbx_description
1 polymer ?
#
loop_
_entity_poly.entity_id
_entity_poly.type
_entity_poly.pdbx_seq_one_letter_code
_entity_poly.pdbx_strand_id
1 'polypeptide(L)'
;MKLVAIKTLTGEIELITGLHIGGGDADMHIGGIDNPVIKHPVTQEPYIPGSSIKGKMRSLLEWELGVVGDTRGKPISYKHIEELTANQQADAKDIIRLFGGAPESGDSTVSLVE
;
A
#
# COMPACT_ATOMS: atom_id res chain seq x y z
N MET A 1 -20.43 13.01 5.81
CA MET A 1 -20.59 12.00 4.74
C MET A 1 -21.40 10.83 5.29
N LYS A 2 -22.36 10.31 4.52
CA LYS A 2 -23.17 9.13 4.89
C LYS A 2 -22.65 7.93 4.10
N LEU A 3 -22.38 6.81 4.78
CA LEU A 3 -22.02 5.55 4.12
C LEU A 3 -23.20 5.09 3.26
N VAL A 4 -22.98 4.93 1.95
CA VAL A 4 -24.01 4.48 1.01
C VAL A 4 -23.97 2.97 0.85
N ALA A 5 -22.78 2.39 0.65
CA ALA A 5 -22.60 0.95 0.48
C ALA A 5 -21.16 0.53 0.83
N ILE A 6 -21.00 -0.72 1.27
CA ILE A 6 -19.71 -1.42 1.33
C ILE A 6 -19.73 -2.49 0.26
N LYS A 7 -18.69 -2.54 -0.58
CA LYS A 7 -18.51 -3.57 -1.61
C LYS A 7 -17.32 -4.44 -1.23
N THR A 8 -17.56 -5.74 -1.05
CA THR A 8 -16.52 -6.71 -0.73
C THR A 8 -16.03 -7.37 -2.02
N LEU A 9 -14.72 -7.36 -2.24
CA LEU A 9 -14.08 -8.11 -3.32
C LEU A 9 -13.49 -9.40 -2.72
N THR A 10 -13.82 -10.55 -3.31
CA THR A 10 -13.32 -11.86 -2.86
C THR A 10 -12.67 -12.58 -4.03
N GLY A 11 -11.65 -13.39 -3.72
CA GLY A 11 -10.93 -14.18 -4.70
C GLY A 11 -9.87 -15.04 -4.00
N GLU A 12 -9.24 -15.91 -4.79
CA GLU A 12 -8.15 -16.77 -4.34
C GLU A 12 -6.87 -16.37 -5.08
N ILE A 13 -5.75 -16.35 -4.36
CA ILE A 13 -4.43 -16.04 -4.93
C ILE A 13 -3.65 -17.35 -5.01
N GLU A 14 -3.35 -17.78 -6.23
CA GLU A 14 -2.49 -18.94 -6.50
C GLU A 14 -1.03 -18.50 -6.62
N LEU A 15 -0.14 -19.22 -5.94
CA LEU A 15 1.30 -19.01 -6.05
C LEU A 15 1.84 -19.79 -7.25
N ILE A 16 2.19 -19.07 -8.31
CA ILE A 16 2.82 -19.67 -9.51
C ILE A 16 4.28 -20.09 -9.22
N THR A 17 4.93 -19.41 -8.27
CA THR A 17 6.31 -19.70 -7.83
C THR A 17 6.40 -19.64 -6.30
N GLY A 18 7.55 -20.02 -5.74
CA GLY A 18 7.81 -19.80 -4.32
C GLY A 18 7.68 -18.33 -3.94
N LEU A 19 6.96 -18.04 -2.85
CA LEU A 19 6.76 -16.70 -2.31
C LEU A 19 7.40 -16.61 -0.93
N HIS A 20 8.28 -15.63 -0.77
CA HIS A 20 8.83 -15.24 0.51
C HIS A 20 8.32 -13.85 0.90
N ILE A 21 7.72 -13.76 2.08
CA ILE A 21 7.41 -12.49 2.75
C ILE A 21 8.00 -12.60 4.14
N GLY A 22 8.99 -11.75 4.44
CA GLY A 22 9.65 -11.74 5.74
C GLY A 22 8.68 -11.37 6.87
N GLY A 23 8.88 -12.00 8.03
CA GLY A 23 8.28 -11.57 9.30
C GLY A 23 9.12 -10.48 9.98
N GLY A 24 8.51 -9.71 10.89
CA GLY A 24 9.27 -8.83 11.78
C GLY A 24 10.15 -9.62 12.76
N ASP A 25 11.08 -8.92 13.43
CA ASP A 25 12.14 -9.44 14.33
C ASP A 25 11.66 -10.22 15.58
N ALA A 26 10.38 -10.62 15.65
CA ALA A 26 9.76 -11.11 16.87
C ALA A 26 10.26 -12.48 17.34
N ASP A 27 11.00 -13.23 16.52
CA ASP A 27 11.32 -14.62 16.80
C ASP A 27 12.76 -14.99 16.41
N MET A 28 13.74 -14.25 16.96
CA MET A 28 15.13 -14.72 17.03
C MET A 28 15.20 -15.94 17.96
N HIS A 29 14.86 -17.11 17.42
CA HIS A 29 15.06 -18.38 18.10
C HIS A 29 16.55 -18.73 18.10
N ILE A 30 17.07 -19.21 19.25
CA ILE A 30 18.43 -19.76 19.31
C ILE A 30 18.48 -20.99 18.39
N GLY A 31 19.28 -20.90 17.32
CA GLY A 31 19.32 -21.93 16.27
C GLY A 31 18.21 -21.85 15.21
N GLY A 32 17.52 -20.70 15.11
CA GLY A 32 16.50 -20.43 14.10
C GLY A 32 17.07 -20.27 12.68
N ILE A 33 16.18 -20.32 11.69
CA ILE A 33 16.49 -20.02 10.29
C ILE A 33 16.71 -18.51 10.07
N ASP A 34 17.72 -18.14 9.29
CA ASP A 34 18.14 -16.74 9.10
C ASP A 34 17.08 -15.84 8.44
N ASN A 35 16.13 -16.40 7.69
CA ASN A 35 15.12 -15.63 6.95
C ASN A 35 13.74 -16.29 6.97
N PRO A 36 13.02 -16.24 8.11
CA PRO A 36 11.72 -16.89 8.24
C PRO A 36 10.65 -16.21 7.37
N VAL A 37 9.73 -17.03 6.84
CA VAL A 37 8.50 -16.56 6.20
C VAL A 37 7.48 -16.19 7.28
N ILE A 38 6.75 -15.09 7.07
CA ILE A 38 5.69 -14.67 7.98
C ILE A 38 4.58 -15.73 8.07
N LYS A 39 4.18 -16.05 9.30
CA LYS A 39 3.19 -17.07 9.59
C LYS A 39 2.08 -16.51 10.47
N HIS A 40 0.89 -17.06 10.34
CA HIS A 40 -0.22 -16.74 11.21
C HIS A 40 0.08 -17.29 12.62
N PRO A 41 0.00 -16.47 13.69
CA PRO A 41 0.49 -16.85 15.01
C PRO A 41 -0.24 -18.07 15.62
N VAL A 42 -1.50 -18.31 15.21
CA VAL A 42 -2.31 -19.41 15.74
C VAL A 42 -2.17 -20.69 14.92
N THR A 43 -2.22 -20.59 13.58
CA THR A 43 -2.22 -21.78 12.70
C THR A 43 -0.82 -22.20 12.29
N GLN A 44 0.17 -21.30 12.47
CA GLN A 44 1.55 -21.47 12.04
C GLN A 44 1.72 -21.64 10.52
N GLU A 45 0.67 -21.33 9.75
CA GLU A 45 0.67 -21.38 8.29
C GLU A 45 1.19 -20.05 7.70
N PRO A 46 1.93 -20.08 6.58
CA PRO A 46 2.30 -18.88 5.84
C PRO A 46 1.06 -18.12 5.37
N TYR A 47 1.10 -16.79 5.40
CA TYR A 47 0.03 -15.96 4.86
C TYR A 47 0.59 -14.72 4.15
N ILE A 48 -0.24 -14.11 3.29
CA ILE A 48 0.08 -12.82 2.66
C ILE A 48 -0.56 -11.70 3.49
N PRO A 49 0.22 -10.82 4.14
CA PRO A 49 -0.34 -9.72 4.91
C PRO A 49 -1.10 -8.72 4.02
N GLY A 50 -2.22 -8.19 4.53
CA GLY A 50 -2.99 -7.18 3.82
C GLY A 50 -2.20 -5.90 3.53
N SER A 51 -1.26 -5.53 4.41
CA SER A 51 -0.33 -4.41 4.19
C SER A 51 0.62 -4.65 3.02
N SER A 52 1.08 -5.90 2.83
CA SER A 52 1.95 -6.28 1.70
C SER A 52 1.20 -6.17 0.37
N ILE A 53 -0.03 -6.66 0.29
CA ILE A 53 -0.89 -6.51 -0.90
C ILE A 53 -1.15 -5.03 -1.17
N LYS A 54 -1.58 -4.28 -0.15
CA LYS A 54 -1.86 -2.84 -0.24
C LYS A 54 -0.65 -2.06 -0.75
N GLY A 55 0.52 -2.31 -0.19
CA GLY A 55 1.76 -1.61 -0.56
C GLY A 55 2.22 -1.94 -1.98
N LYS A 56 2.15 -3.22 -2.39
CA LYS A 56 2.53 -3.62 -3.74
C LYS A 56 1.59 -3.03 -4.80
N MET A 57 0.28 -3.11 -4.58
CA MET A 57 -0.70 -2.51 -5.50
C MET A 57 -0.49 -1.00 -5.64
N ARG A 58 -0.37 -0.29 -4.50
CA ARG A 58 -0.15 1.15 -4.51
C ARG A 58 1.13 1.54 -5.25
N SER A 59 2.26 0.92 -4.91
CA SER A 59 3.55 1.23 -5.55
C SER A 59 3.52 0.97 -7.05
N LEU A 60 2.90 -0.12 -7.51
CA LEU A 60 2.78 -0.40 -8.94
C LEU A 60 1.95 0.66 -9.68
N LEU A 61 0.84 1.12 -9.09
CA LEU A 61 0.03 2.20 -9.66
C LEU A 61 0.79 3.54 -9.69
N GLU A 62 1.56 3.85 -8.66
CA GLU A 62 2.44 5.04 -8.63
C GLU A 62 3.54 4.96 -9.70
N TRP A 63 4.10 3.77 -9.95
CA TRP A 63 5.06 3.51 -11.02
C TRP A 63 4.44 3.64 -12.41
N GLU A 64 3.25 3.08 -12.62
CA GLU A 64 2.50 3.16 -13.88
C GLU A 64 2.18 4.61 -14.23
N LEU A 65 1.80 5.42 -13.24
CA LEU A 65 1.54 6.86 -13.41
C LEU A 65 2.81 7.68 -13.69
N GLY A 66 4.00 7.11 -13.45
CA GLY A 66 5.29 7.74 -13.71
C GLY A 66 5.69 8.81 -12.70
N VAL A 67 5.07 8.83 -11.51
CA VAL A 67 5.23 9.94 -10.52
C VAL A 67 6.27 9.65 -9.43
N VAL A 68 6.86 8.46 -9.43
CA VAL A 68 7.82 8.02 -8.40
C VAL A 68 9.07 8.92 -8.37
N GLY A 69 9.46 9.47 -9.53
CA GLY A 69 10.56 10.44 -9.64
C GLY A 69 10.22 11.76 -8.94
N ASP A 70 9.02 12.28 -9.20
CA ASP A 70 8.52 13.54 -8.63
C ASP A 70 8.41 13.46 -7.10
N THR A 71 7.95 12.32 -6.59
CA THR A 71 7.83 12.08 -5.15
C THR A 71 9.16 11.71 -4.47
N ARG A 72 10.28 11.64 -5.22
CA ARG A 72 11.60 11.21 -4.72
C ARG A 72 11.55 9.84 -4.03
N GLY A 73 10.78 8.91 -4.61
CA GLY A 73 10.59 7.57 -4.08
C GLY A 73 9.68 7.47 -2.85
N LYS A 74 9.03 8.56 -2.43
CA LYS A 74 8.02 8.53 -1.36
C LYS A 74 6.64 8.20 -1.93
N PRO A 75 5.74 7.59 -1.13
CA PRO A 75 4.35 7.43 -1.56
C PRO A 75 3.71 8.78 -1.89
N ILE A 76 2.82 8.79 -2.90
CA ILE A 76 2.17 10.02 -3.32
C ILE A 76 1.27 10.58 -2.21
N SER A 77 1.23 11.90 -2.06
CA SER A 77 0.42 12.59 -1.04
C SER A 77 -0.02 13.95 -1.57
N TYR A 78 -0.89 14.63 -0.84
CA TYR A 78 -1.54 15.87 -1.29
C TYR A 78 -0.56 16.97 -1.74
N LYS A 79 0.62 17.07 -1.09
CA LYS A 79 1.65 18.05 -1.42
C LYS A 79 2.28 17.85 -2.81
N HIS A 80 2.29 16.62 -3.30
CA HIS A 80 2.89 16.32 -4.60
C HIS A 80 1.94 16.67 -5.76
N ILE A 81 0.64 16.82 -5.51
CA ILE A 81 -0.36 17.03 -6.57
C ILE A 81 -0.08 18.28 -7.39
N GLU A 82 0.35 19.37 -6.74
CA GLU A 82 0.66 20.64 -7.42
C GLU A 82 1.90 20.54 -8.32
N GLU A 83 2.78 19.58 -8.06
CA GLU A 83 4.01 19.34 -8.82
C GLU A 83 3.76 18.44 -10.05
N LEU A 84 2.57 17.83 -10.17
CA LEU A 84 2.21 16.92 -11.25
C LEU A 84 1.58 17.61 -12.45
N THR A 85 1.72 16.98 -13.63
CA THR A 85 1.02 17.41 -14.85
C THR A 85 -0.49 17.27 -14.72
N ALA A 86 -1.25 18.09 -15.46
CA ALA A 86 -2.72 18.05 -15.45
C ALA A 86 -3.30 16.64 -15.70
N ASN A 87 -2.62 15.84 -16.53
CA ASN A 87 -3.04 14.48 -16.85
C ASN A 87 -2.83 13.50 -15.68
N GLN A 88 -1.82 13.72 -14.84
CA GLN A 88 -1.50 12.83 -13.71
C GLN A 88 -2.29 13.17 -12.44
N GLN A 89 -2.74 14.42 -12.29
CA GLN A 89 -3.40 14.88 -11.07
C GLN A 89 -4.69 14.13 -10.73
N ALA A 90 -5.48 13.75 -11.75
CA ALA A 90 -6.73 13.00 -11.54
C ALA A 90 -6.45 11.61 -10.94
N ASP A 91 -5.59 10.83 -11.60
CA ASP A 91 -5.24 9.47 -11.17
C ASP A 91 -4.49 9.48 -9.83
N ALA A 92 -3.62 10.46 -9.60
CA ALA A 92 -2.95 10.67 -8.33
C ALA A 92 -3.94 10.89 -7.17
N LYS A 93 -5.00 11.69 -7.38
CA LYS A 93 -6.06 11.90 -6.39
C LYS A 93 -6.81 10.61 -6.11
N ASP A 94 -7.05 9.77 -7.12
CA ASP A 94 -7.74 8.50 -6.95
C ASP A 94 -6.89 7.48 -6.18
N ILE A 95 -5.59 7.40 -6.44
CA ILE A 95 -4.66 6.59 -5.63
C ILE A 95 -4.71 7.04 -4.16
N ILE A 96 -4.70 8.35 -3.90
CA ILE A 96 -4.78 8.88 -2.53
C ILE A 96 -6.14 8.56 -1.88
N ARG A 97 -7.25 8.66 -2.62
CA ARG A 97 -8.59 8.30 -2.12
C ARG A 97 -8.71 6.81 -1.79
N LEU A 98 -8.12 5.94 -2.61
CA LEU A 98 -8.16 4.48 -2.42
C LEU A 98 -7.29 4.01 -1.25
N PHE A 99 -6.05 4.50 -1.17
CA PHE A 99 -5.06 3.97 -0.22
C PHE A 99 -4.87 4.83 1.03
N GLY A 100 -5.41 6.05 1.03
CA GLY A 100 -5.19 7.08 2.03
C GLY A 100 -3.91 7.88 1.78
N GLY A 101 -3.97 9.18 2.04
CA GLY A 101 -2.80 10.04 2.20
C GLY A 101 -2.42 10.14 3.68
N ALA A 102 -1.13 10.06 3.99
CA ALA A 102 -0.68 10.32 5.36
C ALA A 102 -0.97 11.79 5.71
N PRO A 103 -1.66 12.08 6.84
CA PRO A 103 -1.74 13.43 7.37
C PRO A 103 -0.37 13.78 7.92
N GLU A 104 0.38 14.64 7.23
CA GLU A 104 1.57 15.25 7.81
C GLU A 104 1.17 16.57 8.47
N SER A 105 1.74 16.87 9.63
CA SER A 105 1.42 18.01 10.49
C SER A 105 1.43 19.34 9.73
N GLY A 106 0.28 19.73 9.19
CA GLY A 106 0.08 20.91 8.37
C GLY A 106 -1.36 20.90 7.86
N ASP A 107 -2.12 21.92 8.23
CA ASP A 107 -3.54 22.08 7.94
C ASP A 107 -3.77 22.32 6.45
N SER A 108 -3.76 21.25 5.67
CA SER A 108 -4.05 21.28 4.23
C SER A 108 -5.10 20.24 3.92
N THR A 109 -6.30 20.50 4.43
CA THR A 109 -7.52 19.86 3.94
C THR A 109 -7.80 20.38 2.53
N VAL A 110 -7.05 19.88 1.54
CA VAL A 110 -7.42 20.03 0.13
C VAL A 110 -8.77 19.34 -0.03
N SER A 111 -9.81 20.10 -0.38
CA SER A 111 -11.17 19.59 -0.52
C SER A 111 -11.21 18.53 -1.61
N LEU A 112 -11.36 17.27 -1.23
CA LEU A 112 -11.46 16.13 -2.16
C LEU A 112 -12.86 15.97 -2.79
N VAL A 113 -13.69 17.02 -2.76
CA VAL A 113 -15.08 16.98 -3.20
C VAL A 113 -15.27 17.96 -4.36
N GLU A 114 -15.31 17.41 -5.56
CA GLU A 114 -16.35 17.74 -6.54
C GLU A 114 -17.20 16.48 -6.72
#